data_AF-A0A529QGU8-F1
#
_entry.id   AF-A0A529QGU8-F1
#
_cell.length_a   1.000
_cell.length_b   1.000
_cell.length_c   1.000
_cell.angle_alpha   90.00
_cell.angle_beta   90.00
_cell.angle_gamma   90.00
#
_symmetry.space_group_name_H-M   'P 1'
#
loop_
_entity.id
_entity.type
_entity.pdbx_description
1 polymer ?
#
loop_
_entity_poly.entity_id
_entity_poly.type
_entity_poly.pdbx_seq_one_letter_code
_entity_poly.pdbx_strand_id
1 'polypeptide(L)'
;MPQNDRDAVKFAYWVPNVSGGLVISNIEQRTNHSAEYNRKLAQIAEQAGFDYALSQIRFTAGYGADEQHESVSFSHDLLAATKTL
;
A
#
# COMPACT_ATOMS: atom_id res chain seq x y z
N MET A 1 6.50 6.61 -35.16
CA MET A 1 6.64 5.25 -34.59
C MET A 1 5.77 5.24 -33.35
N PRO A 2 4.84 4.29 -33.15
CA PRO A 2 4.11 4.22 -31.89
C PRO A 2 5.12 3.90 -30.78
N GLN A 3 5.14 4.71 -29.73
CA GLN A 3 5.97 4.49 -28.54
C GLN A 3 5.60 3.11 -27.98
N ASN A 4 6.59 2.23 -27.81
CA ASN A 4 6.35 0.91 -27.25
C ASN A 4 6.14 1.08 -25.74
N ASP A 5 4.90 0.93 -25.23
CA ASP A 5 4.56 1.07 -23.80
C ASP A 5 5.38 0.16 -22.87
N ARG A 6 6.11 -0.81 -23.42
CA ARG A 6 7.01 -1.70 -22.66
C ARG A 6 8.19 -0.99 -22.01
N ASP A 7 8.54 0.22 -22.45
CA ASP A 7 9.66 1.00 -21.93
C ASP A 7 9.24 2.12 -20.96
N ALA A 8 7.93 2.28 -20.71
CA ALA A 8 7.43 3.28 -19.76
C ALA A 8 7.74 2.88 -18.31
N VAL A 9 8.24 3.84 -17.52
CA VAL A 9 8.47 3.64 -16.08
C VAL A 9 7.12 3.43 -15.39
N LYS A 10 7.00 2.32 -14.67
CA LYS A 10 5.82 1.97 -13.88
C LYS A 10 5.97 2.43 -12.44
N PHE A 11 4.86 2.81 -11.83
CA PHE A 11 4.82 3.26 -10.46
C PHE A 11 3.99 2.33 -9.60
N ALA A 12 4.57 1.89 -8.49
CA ALA A 12 3.90 1.13 -7.46
C ALA A 12 3.98 1.89 -6.14
N TYR A 13 2.95 1.78 -5.30
CA TYR A 13 3.02 2.33 -3.95
C TYR A 13 3.11 1.22 -2.90
N TRP A 14 3.76 1.56 -1.79
CA TRP A 14 3.91 0.69 -0.65
C TRP A 14 2.70 0.81 0.26
N VAL A 15 1.96 -0.28 0.41
CA VAL A 15 0.74 -0.29 1.24
C VAL A 15 1.16 -0.16 2.72
N PRO A 16 0.60 0.80 3.49
CA PRO A 16 0.87 0.94 4.92
C PRO A 16 0.12 -0.09 5.77
N ASN A 17 0.17 -1.38 5.38
CA ASN A 17 -0.46 -2.50 6.08
C ASN A 17 0.30 -2.95 7.34
N VAL A 18 1.39 -2.26 7.67
CA VAL A 18 2.17 -2.44 8.91
C VAL A 18 2.27 -1.09 9.59
N SER A 19 1.56 -0.95 10.71
CA SER A 19 1.62 0.20 11.63
C SER A 19 1.53 1.58 10.96
N GLY A 20 0.82 1.67 9.83
CA GLY A 20 0.58 2.93 9.13
C GLY A 20 1.75 3.44 8.29
N GLY A 21 2.82 2.66 8.11
CA GLY A 21 3.92 3.01 7.20
C GLY A 21 5.30 2.59 7.70
N LEU A 22 6.32 3.33 7.26
CA LEU A 22 7.74 3.04 7.53
C LEU A 22 8.40 4.05 8.50
N VAL A 23 7.65 5.05 8.96
CA VAL A 23 8.17 6.11 9.84
C VAL A 23 7.99 5.72 11.29
N ILE A 24 9.09 5.63 12.03
CA ILE A 24 9.08 5.45 13.49
C ILE A 24 9.46 6.80 14.11
N SER A 25 8.55 7.39 14.86
CA SER A 25 8.75 8.72 15.48
C SER A 25 7.82 8.91 16.68
N ASN A 26 8.24 9.74 17.61
CA ASN A 26 7.41 10.19 18.74
C ASN A 26 6.45 11.34 18.35
N ILE A 27 6.52 11.83 17.11
CA ILE A 27 5.57 12.81 16.58
C ILE A 27 4.26 12.09 16.23
N GLU A 28 3.12 12.73 16.51
CA GLU A 28 1.80 12.20 16.17
C GLU A 28 1.69 11.87 14.68
N GLN A 29 1.34 10.61 14.37
CA GLN A 29 1.19 10.12 13.01
C GLN A 29 -0.20 10.47 12.47
N ARG A 30 -0.27 10.84 11.20
CA ARG A 30 -1.54 11.11 10.48
C ARG A 30 -1.95 9.97 9.55
N THR A 31 -1.16 8.90 9.54
CA THR A 31 -1.41 7.66 8.83
C THR A 31 -1.76 6.57 9.85
N ASN A 32 -2.47 5.53 9.42
CA ASN A 32 -2.73 4.36 10.25
C ASN A 32 -2.80 3.11 9.38
N HIS A 33 -2.92 1.94 10.01
CA HIS A 33 -2.90 0.65 9.33
C HIS A 33 -4.30 0.11 8.98
N SER A 34 -5.39 0.83 9.31
CA SER A 34 -6.75 0.31 9.15
C SER A 34 -7.11 -0.03 7.70
N ALA A 35 -8.01 -1.00 7.52
CA ALA A 35 -8.50 -1.41 6.20
C ALA A 35 -9.16 -0.24 5.45
N GLU A 36 -10.03 0.54 6.11
CA GLU A 36 -10.70 1.70 5.48
C GLU A 36 -9.71 2.75 4.98
N TYR A 37 -8.70 3.07 5.79
CA TYR A 37 -7.66 4.02 5.40
C TYR A 37 -6.86 3.52 4.19
N ASN A 38 -6.51 2.24 4.17
CA ASN A 38 -5.75 1.65 3.07
C ASN A 38 -6.58 1.54 1.77
N ARG A 39 -7.89 1.24 1.84
CA ARG A 39 -8.77 1.31 0.66
C ARG A 39 -8.79 2.71 0.06
N LYS A 40 -8.89 3.74 0.90
CA LYS A 40 -8.85 5.14 0.45
C LYS A 40 -7.52 5.46 -0.24
N LEU A 41 -6.39 5.03 0.33
CA LEU A 41 -5.07 5.22 -0.30
C LEU A 41 -4.94 4.47 -1.63
N ALA A 42 -5.44 3.24 -1.71
CA ALA A 42 -5.45 2.46 -2.94
C ALA A 42 -6.25 3.15 -4.04
N GLN A 43 -7.43 3.67 -3.72
CA GLN A 43 -8.25 4.43 -4.66
C GLN A 43 -7.59 5.73 -5.11
N ILE A 44 -6.86 6.42 -4.22
CA ILE A 44 -6.08 7.61 -4.57
C ILE A 44 -4.93 7.23 -5.52
N ALA A 45 -4.21 6.15 -5.23
CA ALA A 45 -3.11 5.67 -6.07
C ALA A 45 -3.61 5.25 -7.46
N GLU A 46 -4.74 4.54 -7.52
CA GLU A 46 -5.41 4.18 -8.78
C GLU A 46 -5.78 5.41 -9.60
N GLN A 47 -6.41 6.42 -8.98
CA GLN A 47 -6.75 7.68 -9.66
C GLN A 47 -5.51 8.47 -10.12
N ALA A 48 -4.39 8.30 -9.43
CA ALA A 48 -3.11 8.92 -9.79
C ALA A 48 -2.34 8.13 -10.88
N GLY A 49 -2.84 6.98 -11.33
CA GLY A 49 -2.23 6.17 -12.39
C GLY A 49 -1.12 5.23 -11.91
N PHE A 50 -1.12 4.84 -10.63
CA PHE A 50 -0.23 3.78 -10.15
C PHE A 50 -0.67 2.43 -10.73
N ASP A 51 0.31 1.65 -11.18
CA ASP A 51 0.10 0.34 -11.79
C ASP A 51 -0.11 -0.76 -10.76
N TYR A 52 0.46 -0.61 -9.56
CA TYR A 52 0.49 -1.68 -8.56
C TYR A 52 0.46 -1.15 -7.12
N ALA A 53 -0.06 -1.99 -6.23
CA ALA A 53 0.08 -1.86 -4.78
C ALA A 53 0.91 -3.02 -4.22
N LEU A 54 1.87 -2.73 -3.33
CA LEU A 54 2.70 -3.76 -2.69
C LEU A 54 2.38 -3.84 -1.19
N SER A 55 1.72 -4.92 -0.77
CA SER A 55 1.53 -5.25 0.64
C SER A 55 2.73 -6.05 1.16
N GLN A 56 3.43 -5.53 2.17
CA GLN A 56 4.55 -6.23 2.78
C GLN A 56 4.08 -7.32 3.75
N ILE A 57 4.85 -8.39 3.86
CA ILE A 57 4.69 -9.40 4.92
C ILE A 57 5.82 -9.26 5.93
N ARG A 58 5.47 -9.34 7.21
CA ARG A 58 6.43 -9.40 8.32
C ARG A 58 5.96 -10.47 9.29
N PHE A 59 6.86 -11.41 9.61
CA PHE A 59 6.57 -12.54 10.50
C PHE A 59 7.03 -12.29 11.93
N THR A 60 8.02 -11.40 12.11
CA THR A 60 8.58 -11.02 13.41
C THR A 60 8.64 -9.50 13.51
N ALA A 61 8.14 -8.94 14.61
CA ALA A 61 8.25 -7.52 14.89
C ALA A 61 9.59 -7.24 15.60
N GLY A 62 10.45 -6.44 14.96
CA GLY A 62 11.65 -5.88 15.59
C GLY A 62 11.51 -4.37 15.64
N TYR A 63 11.08 -3.86 16.79
CA TYR A 63 10.93 -2.44 17.16
C TYR A 63 9.92 -1.60 16.34
N GLY A 64 8.93 -1.02 17.05
CA GLY A 64 8.16 0.15 16.61
C GLY A 64 7.11 -0.08 15.52
N ALA A 65 6.69 -1.33 15.28
CA ALA A 65 5.70 -1.68 14.26
C ALA A 65 4.90 -2.93 14.67
N ASP A 66 4.08 -2.75 15.70
CA ASP A 66 3.43 -3.85 16.43
C ASP A 66 2.14 -4.34 15.74
N GLU A 67 1.56 -3.52 14.86
CA GLU A 67 0.31 -3.83 14.15
C GLU A 67 0.61 -4.21 12.70
N GLN A 68 0.18 -5.41 12.31
CA GLN A 68 0.51 -6.03 11.02
C GLN A 68 -0.71 -6.78 10.47
N HIS A 69 -1.11 -6.42 9.24
CA HIS A 69 -2.09 -7.20 8.49
C HIS A 69 -1.40 -8.27 7.65
N GLU A 70 -2.03 -9.45 7.58
CA GLU A 70 -1.62 -10.52 6.68
C GLU A 70 -1.77 -10.07 5.23
N SER A 71 -0.70 -10.17 4.45
CA SER A 71 -0.57 -9.55 3.13
C SER A 71 -1.59 -10.04 2.09
N VAL A 72 -1.92 -11.34 2.07
CA VAL A 72 -2.79 -11.92 1.03
C VAL A 72 -4.23 -11.48 1.25
N SER A 73 -4.70 -11.63 2.48
CA SER A 73 -6.05 -11.23 2.89
C SER A 73 -6.25 -9.73 2.71
N PHE A 74 -5.25 -8.92 3.06
CA PHE A 74 -5.29 -7.48 2.87
C PHE A 74 -5.26 -7.07 1.40
N SER A 75 -4.47 -7.76 0.56
CA SER A 75 -4.47 -7.54 -0.89
C SER A 75 -5.82 -7.85 -1.53
N HIS A 76 -6.52 -8.91 -1.09
CA HIS A 76 -7.88 -9.19 -1.54
C HIS A 76 -8.87 -8.08 -1.16
N ASP A 77 -8.72 -7.51 0.04
CA ASP A 77 -9.56 -6.39 0.49
C ASP A 77 -9.36 -5.13 -0.38
N LEU A 78 -8.10 -4.84 -0.76
CA LEU A 78 -7.80 -3.73 -1.67
C LEU A 78 -8.32 -4.00 -3.08
N LEU A 79 -8.12 -5.21 -3.60
CA LEU A 79 -8.65 -5.64 -4.90
C LEU A 79 -10.17 -5.47 -4.99
N ALA A 80 -10.90 -5.75 -3.91
CA ALA A 80 -12.35 -5.56 -3.86
C ALA A 80 -12.77 -4.08 -3.87
N ALA A 81 -11.87 -3.15 -3.57
CA ALA A 81 -12.11 -1.72 -3.48
C ALA A 81 -11.55 -0.90 -4.66
N THR A 82 -10.80 -1.54 -5.57
CA THR A 82 -10.18 -0.95 -6.76
C THR A 82 -10.66 -1.67 -8.03
N LYS A 83 -10.24 -1.19 -9.21
CA LYS A 83 -10.69 -1.70 -10.52
C LYS A 83 -9.54 -2.01 -11.48
N THR A 84 -8.48 -1.24 -11.42
CA THR A 84 -7.34 -1.28 -12.36
C THR A 84 -5.98 -1.34 -11.67
N LEU A 85 -5.95 -1.04 -10.36
CA LEU A 85 -4.78 -1.17 -9.50
C LEU A 85 -4.51 -2.63 -9.09
#